data_AF-A0A1G9MMW4-F1
#
_entry.id   AF-A0A1G9MMW4-F1
#
_cell.length_a   1.000
_cell.length_b   1.000
_cell.length_c   1.000
_cell.angle_alpha   90.00
_cell.angle_beta   90.00
_cell.angle_gamma   90.00
#
_symmetry.space_group_name_H-M   'P 1'
#
loop_
_entity.id
_entity.type
_entity.pdbx_description
1 polymer ?
#
loop_
_entity_poly.entity_id
_entity_poly.type
_entity_poly.pdbx_seq_one_letter_code
_entity_poly.pdbx_strand_id
1 'polypeptide(L)'
;MRIDDFEAGAERLHQAARDLQDVTVDDLYAAGSHFGETLAALKSLSQQVFEELEMLPQRVILRSDNEADPATHRRAAMVHVASLRSALEEAQEAASRYHNAVGHLGVEVDLNARRDN
;
A
#
# COMPACT_ATOMS: atom_id res chain seq x y z
N MET A 1 -26.76 23.89 6.74
CA MET A 1 -26.84 22.42 6.93
C MET A 1 -28.21 22.14 7.49
N ARG A 2 -29.10 21.50 6.71
CA ARG A 2 -30.47 21.20 7.16
C ARG A 2 -30.45 19.90 7.95
N ILE A 3 -31.42 19.71 8.84
CA ILE A 3 -31.55 18.50 9.68
C ILE A 3 -31.64 17.23 8.80
N ASP A 4 -32.24 17.36 7.61
CA ASP A 4 -32.35 16.30 6.59
C ASP A 4 -30.98 15.81 6.07
N ASP A 5 -29.94 16.64 6.10
CA ASP A 5 -28.58 16.26 5.70
C ASP A 5 -27.90 15.35 6.74
N PHE A 6 -28.35 15.43 8.00
CA PHE A 6 -27.80 14.68 9.13
C PHE A 6 -28.38 13.27 9.21
N GLU A 7 -29.68 13.10 8.97
CA GLU A 7 -30.34 11.78 8.91
C GLU A 7 -29.83 10.96 7.72
N ALA A 8 -29.71 11.57 6.54
CA ALA A 8 -29.12 10.92 5.37
C ALA A 8 -27.63 10.58 5.56
N GLY A 9 -26.92 11.30 6.44
CA GLY A 9 -25.55 10.98 6.83
C GLY A 9 -25.48 9.79 7.79
N ALA A 10 -26.37 9.74 8.77
CA ALA A 10 -26.48 8.65 9.74
C ALA A 10 -26.89 7.33 9.09
N GLU A 11 -27.86 7.34 8.17
CA GLU A 11 -28.26 6.14 7.41
C GLU A 11 -27.14 5.59 6.54
N ARG A 12 -26.35 6.46 5.89
CA ARG A 12 -25.17 6.04 5.13
C ARG A 12 -24.10 5.41 6.03
N LEU A 13 -23.90 5.94 7.22
CA LEU A 13 -22.94 5.42 8.20
C LEU A 13 -23.42 4.09 8.78
N HIS A 14 -24.72 3.94 9.03
CA HIS A 14 -25.33 2.69 9.49
C HIS A 14 -25.32 1.60 8.41
N GLN A 15 -25.55 1.97 7.15
CA GLN A 15 -25.47 1.05 6.02
C GLN A 15 -24.01 0.61 5.78
N ALA A 16 -23.05 1.54 5.80
CA ALA A 16 -21.64 1.20 5.71
C ALA A 16 -21.18 0.31 6.89
N ALA A 17 -21.70 0.55 8.09
CA ALA A 17 -21.44 -0.30 9.26
C ALA A 17 -22.06 -1.69 9.12
N ARG A 18 -23.24 -1.83 8.51
CA ARG A 18 -23.85 -3.14 8.18
C ARG A 18 -23.11 -3.87 7.07
N ASP A 19 -22.66 -3.16 6.05
CA ASP A 19 -21.86 -3.74 4.97
C ASP A 19 -20.49 -4.22 5.51
N LEU A 20 -20.01 -3.62 6.60
CA LEU A 20 -18.84 -4.06 7.37
C LEU A 20 -19.15 -5.16 8.40
N GLN A 21 -20.42 -5.44 8.74
CA GLN A 21 -20.78 -6.46 9.74
C GLN A 21 -20.51 -7.90 9.27
N ASP A 22 -20.40 -8.14 7.96
CA ASP A 22 -20.05 -9.45 7.40
C ASP A 22 -18.54 -9.63 7.20
N VAL A 23 -17.71 -8.64 7.57
CA VAL A 23 -16.25 -8.75 7.45
C VAL A 23 -15.71 -9.58 8.61
N THR A 24 -15.22 -10.77 8.29
CA THR A 24 -14.60 -11.66 9.28
C THR A 24 -13.14 -11.28 9.56
N VAL A 25 -12.60 -11.76 10.67
CA VAL A 25 -11.14 -11.62 10.95
C VAL A 25 -10.31 -12.30 9.86
N ASP A 26 -10.81 -13.40 9.29
CA ASP A 26 -10.17 -14.09 8.17
C ASP A 26 -10.14 -13.22 6.90
N ASP A 27 -11.22 -12.47 6.62
CA ASP A 27 -11.26 -11.52 5.50
C ASP A 27 -10.25 -10.37 5.69
N LEU A 28 -10.14 -9.84 6.92
CA LEU A 28 -9.17 -8.81 7.26
C LEU A 28 -7.73 -9.34 7.14
N TYR A 29 -7.48 -10.59 7.53
CA TYR A 29 -6.18 -11.25 7.44
C TYR A 29 -5.79 -11.47 5.98
N ALA A 30 -6.72 -11.98 5.16
CA ALA A 30 -6.55 -12.17 3.73
C ALA A 30 -6.27 -10.85 3.01
N ALA A 31 -6.99 -9.77 3.35
CA ALA A 31 -6.74 -8.43 2.82
C ALA A 31 -5.32 -7.94 3.17
N GLY A 32 -4.87 -8.14 4.41
CA GLY A 32 -3.52 -7.80 4.84
C GLY A 32 -2.44 -8.55 4.06
N SER A 33 -2.64 -9.85 3.82
CA SER A 33 -1.75 -10.67 2.98
C SER A 33 -1.70 -10.15 1.55
N HIS A 34 -2.87 -9.88 0.95
CA HIS A 34 -2.98 -9.39 -0.42
C HIS A 34 -2.33 -8.01 -0.62
N PHE A 35 -2.48 -7.10 0.34
CA PHE A 35 -1.75 -5.82 0.32
C PHE A 35 -0.24 -6.03 0.38
N GLY A 36 0.24 -6.93 1.25
CA GLY A 36 1.66 -7.28 1.34
C GLY A 36 2.23 -7.79 0.02
N GLU A 37 1.55 -8.74 -0.62
CA GLU A 37 1.95 -9.32 -1.92
C GLU A 37 1.95 -8.28 -3.03
N THR A 38 0.89 -7.47 -3.12
CA THR A 38 0.76 -6.42 -4.13
C THR A 38 1.86 -5.37 -4.00
N LEU A 39 2.14 -4.92 -2.77
CA LEU A 39 3.18 -3.94 -2.51
C LEU A 39 4.58 -4.50 -2.82
N ALA A 40 4.83 -5.78 -2.52
CA ALA A 40 6.08 -6.43 -2.89
C ALA A 40 6.26 -6.52 -4.41
N ALA A 41 5.20 -6.86 -5.15
CA ALA A 41 5.22 -6.90 -6.61
C ALA A 41 5.49 -5.51 -7.22
N LEU A 42 4.82 -4.47 -6.71
CA LEU A 42 5.04 -3.09 -7.13
C LEU A 42 6.46 -2.60 -6.82
N LYS A 43 7.01 -2.98 -5.65
CA LYS A 43 8.41 -2.67 -5.29
C LYS A 43 9.37 -3.31 -6.29
N SER A 44 9.17 -4.58 -6.63
CA SER A 44 9.98 -5.28 -7.64
C SER A 44 9.90 -4.62 -9.01
N LEU A 45 8.71 -4.26 -9.48
CA LEU A 45 8.52 -3.56 -10.75
C LEU A 45 9.23 -2.19 -10.75
N SER A 46 9.10 -1.42 -9.67
CA SER A 46 9.77 -0.12 -9.55
C SER A 46 11.30 -0.24 -9.61
N GLN A 47 11.85 -1.32 -9.05
CA GLN A 47 13.27 -1.61 -9.11
C GLN A 47 13.72 -1.95 -10.54
N GLN A 48 12.97 -2.79 -11.25
CA GLN A 48 13.27 -3.11 -12.66
C GLN A 48 13.23 -1.87 -13.55
N VAL A 49 12.24 -0.98 -13.35
CA VAL A 49 12.15 0.29 -14.09
C VAL A 49 13.34 1.18 -13.79
N PHE A 50 13.79 1.24 -12.53
CA PHE A 50 14.98 2.00 -12.15
C PHE A 50 16.24 1.49 -12.87
N GLU A 51 16.45 0.17 -12.88
CA GLU A 51 17.58 -0.47 -13.54
C GLU A 51 17.56 -0.23 -15.06
N GLU A 52 16.38 -0.31 -15.69
CA GLU A 52 16.22 0.00 -17.11
C GLU A 52 16.55 1.47 -17.43
N LEU A 53 16.12 2.41 -16.57
CA LEU A 53 16.47 3.84 -16.71
C LEU A 53 17.97 4.10 -16.50
N GLU A 54 18.61 3.34 -15.63
CA GLU A 54 20.05 3.44 -15.40
C GLU A 54 20.84 2.97 -16.63
N MET A 55 20.39 1.89 -17.27
CA MET A 55 21.02 1.27 -18.45
C MET A 55 20.71 1.99 -19.77
N LEU A 56 19.66 2.83 -19.82
CA LEU A 56 19.19 3.50 -21.04
C LEU A 56 20.30 4.19 -21.87
N PRO A 57 21.22 4.98 -21.28
CA PRO A 57 22.27 5.68 -22.03
C PRO A 57 23.29 4.74 -22.70
N GLN A 58 23.41 3.51 -22.21
CA GLN A 58 24.31 2.50 -22.76
C GLN A 58 23.67 1.76 -23.94
N ARG A 59 22.33 1.74 -24.01
CA ARG A 59 21.55 0.97 -24.98
C ARG A 59 21.06 1.80 -26.17
N VAL A 60 20.88 3.11 -26.00
CA VAL A 60 20.25 3.96 -27.02
C VAL A 60 20.88 5.35 -27.06
N ILE A 61 21.06 5.91 -28.28
CA ILE A 61 21.35 7.33 -28.47
C ILE A 61 20.09 8.11 -28.12
N LEU A 62 20.12 8.83 -27.00
CA LEU A 62 18.99 9.67 -26.59
C LEU A 62 18.92 10.90 -27.49
N ARG A 63 17.90 10.96 -28.35
CA ARG A 63 17.60 12.13 -29.17
C ARG A 63 16.39 12.86 -28.59
N SER A 64 16.43 14.19 -28.57
CA SER A 64 15.27 15.02 -28.27
C SER A 64 14.71 15.58 -29.57
N ASP A 65 13.44 15.30 -29.82
CA ASP A 65 12.69 15.93 -30.92
C ASP A 65 12.01 17.23 -30.44
N ASN A 66 11.96 17.47 -29.13
CA ASN A 66 11.23 18.57 -28.49
C ASN A 66 12.13 19.22 -27.42
N GLU A 67 13.07 20.08 -27.81
CA GLU A 67 13.95 21.04 -27.05
C GLU A 67 14.50 20.72 -25.64
N ALA A 68 13.84 19.90 -24.82
CA ALA A 68 14.30 19.41 -23.53
C ALA A 68 15.33 18.29 -23.69
N ASP A 69 16.42 18.42 -22.94
CA ASP A 69 17.51 17.44 -22.89
C ASP A 69 17.00 16.07 -22.37
N PRO A 70 17.15 14.97 -23.14
CA PRO A 70 16.71 13.63 -22.73
C PRO A 70 17.39 13.14 -21.44
N ALA A 71 18.63 13.59 -21.17
CA ALA A 71 19.31 13.26 -19.93
C ALA A 71 18.66 13.93 -18.71
N THR A 72 18.00 15.06 -18.90
CA THR A 72 17.22 15.75 -17.86
C THR A 72 15.92 15.00 -17.58
N HIS A 73 15.19 14.55 -18.60
CA HIS A 73 13.99 13.71 -18.43
C HIS A 73 14.31 12.37 -17.76
N ARG A 74 15.40 11.72 -18.15
CA ARG A 74 15.86 10.48 -17.50
C ARG A 74 16.15 10.68 -16.02
N ARG A 75 16.88 11.76 -15.67
CA ARG A 75 17.16 12.09 -14.26
C ARG A 75 15.88 12.34 -13.48
N ALA A 76 14.92 13.09 -14.04
CA ALA A 76 13.62 13.30 -13.41
C ALA A 76 12.86 11.97 -13.20
N ALA A 77 12.83 11.10 -14.21
CA ALA A 77 12.22 9.78 -14.09
C ALA A 77 12.89 8.92 -12.99
N MET A 78 14.22 8.92 -12.91
CA MET A 78 14.94 8.21 -11.84
C MET A 78 14.58 8.75 -10.44
N VAL A 79 14.45 10.07 -10.28
CA VAL A 79 14.02 10.68 -9.01
C VAL A 79 12.59 10.25 -8.66
N HIS A 80 11.66 10.25 -9.63
CA HIS A 80 10.28 9.82 -9.40
C HIS A 80 10.20 8.33 -9.03
N VAL A 81 10.94 7.46 -9.73
CA VAL A 81 10.97 6.03 -9.43
C VAL A 81 11.60 5.76 -8.06
N ALA A 82 12.66 6.48 -7.69
CA ALA A 82 13.24 6.38 -6.35
C ALA A 82 12.26 6.82 -5.25
N SER A 83 11.51 7.90 -5.47
CA SER A 83 10.47 8.35 -4.55
C SER A 83 9.32 7.34 -4.44
N LEU A 84 8.87 6.77 -5.56
CA LEU A 84 7.86 5.71 -5.58
C LEU A 84 8.32 4.48 -4.78
N ARG A 85 9.60 4.08 -4.93
CA ARG A 85 10.17 2.95 -4.20
C ARG A 85 10.16 3.20 -2.69
N SER A 86 10.50 4.41 -2.24
CA SER A 86 10.41 4.81 -0.83
C SER A 86 8.98 4.72 -0.31
N ALA A 87 8.01 5.23 -1.05
CA ALA A 87 6.59 5.17 -0.67
C ALA A 87 6.06 3.73 -0.61
N LEU A 88 6.50 2.86 -1.53
CA LEU A 88 6.15 1.44 -1.53
C LEU A 88 6.75 0.69 -0.34
N GLU A 89 7.95 1.05 0.08
CA GLU A 89 8.59 0.49 1.28
C GLU A 89 7.83 0.88 2.55
N GLU A 90 7.49 2.15 2.72
CA GLU A 90 6.66 2.64 3.84
C GLU A 90 5.28 1.95 3.86
N ALA A 91 4.65 1.80 2.69
CA ALA A 91 3.38 1.10 2.57
C ALA A 91 3.50 -0.39 2.93
N GLN A 92 4.59 -1.05 2.54
CA GLN A 92 4.82 -2.46 2.87
C GLN A 92 5.01 -2.66 4.37
N GLU A 93 5.72 -1.76 5.04
CA GLU A 93 5.83 -1.77 6.51
C GLU A 93 4.47 -1.57 7.17
N ALA A 94 3.65 -0.65 6.65
CA ALA A 94 2.29 -0.42 7.15
C ALA A 94 1.40 -1.67 6.98
N ALA A 95 1.45 -2.33 5.81
CA ALA A 95 0.73 -3.58 5.56
C ALA A 95 1.18 -4.70 6.50
N SER A 96 2.49 -4.79 6.79
CA SER A 96 3.06 -5.78 7.71
C SER A 96 2.58 -5.53 9.16
N ARG A 97 2.55 -4.26 9.60
CA ARG A 97 1.99 -3.88 10.90
C ARG A 97 0.50 -4.20 11.00
N TYR A 98 -0.26 -3.91 9.93
CA TYR A 98 -1.68 -4.24 9.85
C TYR A 98 -1.91 -5.75 9.94
N HIS A 99 -1.20 -6.55 9.14
CA HIS A 99 -1.29 -8.01 9.14
C HIS A 99 -1.01 -8.61 10.54
N ASN A 100 0.07 -8.15 11.20
CA ASN A 100 0.39 -8.59 12.56
C ASN A 100 -0.70 -8.19 13.56
N ALA A 101 -1.21 -6.96 13.48
CA ALA A 101 -2.28 -6.49 14.36
C ALA A 101 -3.57 -7.31 14.19
N VAL A 102 -3.95 -7.63 12.96
CA VAL A 102 -5.11 -8.48 12.66
C VAL A 102 -4.89 -9.91 13.13
N GLY A 103 -3.68 -10.46 12.98
CA GLY A 103 -3.32 -11.80 13.49
C GLY A 103 -3.40 -11.93 15.01
N HIS A 104 -3.52 -10.83 15.75
CA HIS A 104 -3.75 -10.82 17.20
C HIS A 104 -5.22 -10.58 17.59
N LEU A 105 -6.11 -10.27 16.64
CA LEU A 105 -7.54 -10.17 16.91
C LEU A 105 -8.11 -11.57 17.17
N GLY A 106 -8.77 -11.76 18.31
CA GLY A 106 -9.34 -13.06 18.70
C GLY A 106 -8.37 -13.99 19.45
N VAL A 107 -7.11 -13.59 19.65
CA VAL A 107 -6.22 -14.26 20.61
C VAL A 107 -6.61 -13.76 22.00
N GLU A 108 -7.54 -14.46 22.66
CA GLU A 108 -7.71 -14.32 24.11
C GLU A 108 -6.41 -14.76 24.78
N VAL A 109 -5.58 -13.80 25.20
CA VAL A 109 -4.47 -14.07 26.09
C VAL A 109 -5.09 -14.40 27.44
N ASP A 110 -5.32 -15.68 27.71
CA ASP A 110 -5.67 -16.13 29.06
C ASP A 110 -4.46 -15.92 29.97
N LEU A 111 -4.43 -14.75 30.61
CA LEU A 111 -3.39 -14.38 31.57
C LEU A 111 -3.43 -15.27 32.83
N ASN A 112 -4.49 -16.04 33.05
CA ASN A 112 -4.61 -16.97 34.17
C ASN A 112 -4.02 -18.36 33.86
N ALA A 113 -3.88 -18.76 32.59
CA ALA A 113 -3.27 -20.03 32.21
C ALA A 113 -1.76 -20.14 32.56
N ARG A 114 -1.11 -19.02 32.91
CA ARG A 114 0.30 -18.98 33.35
C ARG A 114 0.50 -19.01 34.86
N ARG A 115 -0.57 -19.06 35.67
CA ARG A 115 -0.48 -19.02 37.14
C ARG A 115 -0.51 -20.39 37.83
N ASP A 116 -0.79 -21.46 37.09
CA ASP A 116 -0.96 -22.81 37.64
C ASP A 116 0.16 -23.81 37.27
N ASN A 117 1.35 -23.32 36.87
CA ASN A 117 2.56 -24.14 36.70
C ASN A 117 3.66 -23.72 37.67
#